data_AF-A0A7J4J4P9-F1
#
_entry.id   AF-A0A7J4J4P9-F1
#
_cell.length_a   1.000
_cell.length_b   1.000
_cell.length_c   1.000
_cell.angle_alpha   90.00
_cell.angle_beta   90.00
_cell.angle_gamma   90.00
#
_symmetry.space_group_name_H-M   'P 1'
#
loop_
_entity.id
_entity.type
_entity.pdbx_description
1 polymer ?
#
loop_
_entity_poly.entity_id
_entity_poly.type
_entity_poly.pdbx_seq_one_letter_code
_entity_poly.pdbx_strand_id
1 'polypeptide(L)'
;MFYVIARRLLKSDHLAVVCSLVFVFFYRFFIPVGFSSFSSVFDHVVHNLFYTGGTPAYLWFARFVHPQIPMVLFLGFLGVLFVAFEQRKRWQFLTAGLLFGLMFYSYFYLWTFVAAFLGILFVVLYVQKKKTLSMSVLFSGIVGVIVGIPYLIHFYFVSGADLALRSGVEVGRFVEPISVVYAVLVVLLIVFTHIRNNAAVFLASLMAAGIVALNVQLLFGYTVQNNHWNSRIIVSVLILLFFYGFSRLLHFFRATSYRVLFWPVVILLFTMAIHLQVQEVISVHDAVHFSPAEQQLLDWMSNTFTPDDVLLSSDLRWNVLIPAYTAGNVYFPYGAMTLSSDEEMQERFVLTYKFLGKSVDEVQKQLTANSAYTRSARSDLPLDKNYNSFLRSYIFVDTIYPVKVGVFRKMHVYNSTLVDALIMRYEAEEFSVANLFKYKVDYVLLVGDERKLQSGLVNDLRQQGYNMTMVFENDEFVMLEINV
;
A
#
# COMPACT_ATOMS: atom_id res chain seq x y z
N MET A 1 -9.62 -12.57 16.36
CA MET A 1 -10.85 -11.75 16.21
C MET A 1 -11.75 -12.22 15.08
N PHE A 2 -11.24 -12.41 13.85
CA PHE A 2 -12.05 -12.86 12.70
C PHE A 2 -12.90 -14.12 13.00
N TYR A 3 -12.29 -15.13 13.63
CA TYR A 3 -12.99 -16.34 14.10
C TYR A 3 -14.21 -16.04 14.97
N VAL A 4 -14.13 -15.07 15.89
CA VAL A 4 -15.25 -14.74 16.79
C VAL A 4 -16.42 -14.17 16.01
N ILE A 5 -16.14 -13.31 15.02
CA ILE A 5 -17.16 -12.75 14.11
C ILE A 5 -17.77 -13.88 13.28
N ALA A 6 -16.93 -14.69 12.62
CA ALA A 6 -17.38 -15.81 11.80
C ALA A 6 -18.22 -16.81 12.61
N ARG A 7 -17.80 -17.17 13.83
CA ARG A 7 -18.54 -18.07 14.71
C ARG A 7 -19.95 -17.56 15.01
N ARG A 8 -20.08 -16.26 15.32
CA ARG A 8 -21.39 -15.65 15.60
C ARG A 8 -22.28 -15.59 14.35
N LEU A 9 -21.70 -15.25 13.19
CA LEU A 9 -22.45 -15.16 11.93
C LEU A 9 -22.89 -16.52 11.40
N LEU A 10 -21.99 -17.50 11.43
CA LEU A 10 -22.16 -18.83 10.81
C LEU A 10 -22.81 -19.85 11.75
N LYS A 11 -22.76 -19.61 13.07
CA LYS A 11 -23.25 -20.55 14.11
C LYS A 11 -22.66 -21.97 13.98
N SER A 12 -21.43 -22.07 13.50
CA SER A 12 -20.71 -23.34 13.29
C SER A 12 -19.22 -23.12 13.53
N ASP A 13 -18.64 -23.88 14.46
CA ASP A 13 -17.22 -23.79 14.79
C ASP A 13 -16.35 -24.23 13.62
N HIS A 14 -16.72 -25.32 12.94
CA HIS A 14 -16.00 -25.83 11.77
C HIS A 14 -15.93 -24.79 10.65
N LEU A 15 -17.08 -24.21 10.26
CA LEU A 15 -17.11 -23.20 9.20
C LEU A 15 -16.39 -21.92 9.63
N ALA A 16 -16.46 -21.54 10.91
CA ALA A 16 -15.76 -20.36 11.41
C ALA A 16 -14.24 -20.53 11.40
N VAL A 17 -13.73 -21.72 11.73
CA VAL A 17 -12.29 -22.04 11.62
C VAL A 17 -11.87 -21.96 10.15
N VAL A 18 -12.56 -22.66 9.25
CA VAL A 18 -12.20 -22.66 7.81
C VAL A 18 -12.27 -21.25 7.23
N CYS A 19 -13.32 -20.48 7.54
CA CYS A 19 -13.48 -19.09 7.13
C CYS A 19 -12.30 -18.22 7.61
N SER A 20 -11.83 -18.44 8.84
CA SER A 20 -10.68 -17.70 9.39
C SER A 20 -9.36 -18.10 8.76
N LEU A 21 -9.15 -19.38 8.47
CA LEU A 21 -7.96 -19.86 7.77
C LEU A 21 -7.92 -19.33 6.33
N VAL A 22 -9.05 -19.33 5.63
CA VAL A 22 -9.17 -18.71 4.31
C VAL A 22 -8.87 -17.21 4.37
N PHE A 23 -9.39 -16.51 5.38
CA PHE A 23 -9.07 -15.10 5.58
C PHE A 23 -7.56 -14.85 5.79
N VAL A 24 -6.88 -15.67 6.60
CA VAL A 24 -5.45 -15.45 6.89
C VAL A 24 -4.55 -15.89 5.72
N PHE A 25 -4.81 -17.07 5.16
CA PHE A 25 -3.90 -17.72 4.20
C PHE A 25 -4.29 -17.50 2.74
N PHE A 26 -5.58 -17.35 2.44
CA PHE A 26 -6.12 -17.31 1.08
C PHE A 26 -6.87 -16.02 0.78
N TYR A 27 -6.55 -14.95 1.50
CA TYR A 27 -7.14 -13.62 1.32
C TYR A 27 -7.16 -13.20 -0.16
N ARG A 28 -6.02 -13.38 -0.86
CA ARG A 28 -5.85 -12.93 -2.25
C ARG A 28 -6.75 -13.66 -3.23
N PHE A 29 -7.15 -14.90 -2.94
CA PHE A 29 -8.07 -15.67 -3.77
C PHE A 29 -9.42 -14.98 -3.96
N PHE A 30 -9.81 -14.17 -2.98
CA PHE A 30 -11.05 -13.42 -2.99
C PHE A 30 -10.91 -12.00 -3.55
N ILE A 31 -9.71 -11.57 -3.98
CA ILE A 31 -9.52 -10.30 -4.69
C ILE A 31 -10.09 -10.46 -6.10
N PRO A 32 -11.18 -9.76 -6.47
CA PRO A 32 -11.71 -9.91 -7.81
C PRO A 32 -10.74 -9.29 -8.80
N VAL A 33 -10.22 -10.11 -9.70
CA VAL A 33 -9.56 -9.67 -10.93
C VAL A 33 -10.64 -9.23 -11.90
N GLY A 34 -10.40 -8.13 -12.63
CA GLY A 34 -11.30 -7.70 -13.70
C GLY A 34 -11.53 -8.85 -14.68
N PHE A 35 -12.75 -9.39 -14.70
CA PHE A 35 -13.07 -10.59 -15.45
C PHE A 35 -13.17 -10.27 -16.95
N SER A 36 -12.06 -10.35 -17.67
CA SER A 36 -12.07 -10.22 -19.13
C SER A 36 -12.42 -11.56 -19.81
N SER A 37 -12.14 -12.70 -19.18
CA SER A 37 -12.46 -14.04 -19.72
C SER A 37 -12.46 -15.15 -18.65
N PHE A 38 -13.09 -16.29 -18.92
CA PHE A 38 -13.00 -17.48 -18.05
C PHE A 38 -11.56 -18.01 -17.92
N SER A 39 -10.75 -17.90 -18.98
CA SER A 39 -9.32 -18.23 -18.92
C SER A 39 -8.57 -17.36 -17.91
N SER A 40 -8.85 -16.05 -17.85
CA SER A 40 -8.22 -15.16 -16.85
C SER A 40 -8.57 -15.53 -15.41
N VAL A 41 -9.77 -16.08 -15.18
CA VAL A 41 -10.18 -16.62 -13.87
C VAL A 41 -9.42 -17.89 -13.55
N PHE A 42 -9.38 -18.83 -14.50
CA PHE A 42 -8.66 -20.08 -14.33
C PHE A 42 -7.17 -19.82 -14.09
N ASP A 43 -6.56 -18.94 -14.87
CA ASP A 43 -5.16 -18.54 -14.70
C ASP A 43 -4.94 -17.88 -13.35
N HIS A 44 -5.83 -16.97 -12.91
CA HIS A 44 -5.73 -16.35 -11.59
C HIS A 44 -5.85 -17.39 -10.46
N VAL A 45 -6.79 -18.32 -10.56
CA VAL A 45 -7.02 -19.38 -9.58
C VAL A 45 -5.82 -20.34 -9.56
N VAL A 46 -5.39 -20.82 -10.71
CA VAL A 46 -4.30 -21.80 -10.83
C VAL A 46 -2.95 -21.18 -10.46
N HIS A 47 -2.69 -19.95 -10.88
CA HIS A 47 -1.44 -19.25 -10.53
C HIS A 47 -1.34 -19.00 -9.02
N ASN A 48 -2.43 -18.54 -8.39
CA ASN A 48 -2.46 -18.34 -6.94
C ASN A 48 -2.51 -19.65 -6.14
N LEU A 49 -3.06 -20.74 -6.70
CA LEU A 49 -3.19 -22.01 -5.98
C LEU A 49 -1.97 -22.93 -6.17
N PHE A 50 -1.40 -23.00 -7.36
CA PHE A 50 -0.40 -24.01 -7.72
C PHE A 50 0.97 -23.42 -8.06
N TYR A 51 1.11 -22.09 -8.02
CA TYR A 51 2.37 -21.40 -8.30
C TYR A 51 3.03 -21.93 -9.58
N THR A 52 2.41 -21.66 -10.73
CA THR A 52 2.84 -22.20 -12.04
C THR A 52 3.96 -21.39 -12.73
N GLY A 53 4.78 -20.68 -11.94
CA GLY A 53 5.85 -19.80 -12.43
C GLY A 53 5.45 -18.32 -12.46
N GLY A 54 6.13 -17.50 -11.66
CA GLY A 54 5.89 -16.05 -11.50
C GLY A 54 6.49 -15.56 -10.18
N THR A 55 6.36 -14.27 -9.84
CA THR A 55 6.68 -13.79 -8.48
C THR A 55 5.68 -14.41 -7.50
N PRO A 56 6.11 -15.09 -6.44
CA PRO A 56 5.19 -15.72 -5.50
C PRO A 56 4.26 -14.70 -4.86
N ALA A 57 3.06 -15.19 -4.57
CA ALA A 57 2.03 -14.39 -3.92
C ALA A 57 2.23 -14.51 -2.41
N TYR A 58 2.97 -13.57 -1.82
CA TYR A 58 3.07 -13.46 -0.35
C TYR A 58 1.72 -13.67 0.33
N LEU A 59 1.71 -14.43 1.42
CA LEU A 59 0.57 -14.41 2.33
C LEU A 59 0.25 -12.97 2.67
N TRP A 60 -1.03 -12.63 2.56
CA TRP A 60 -1.47 -11.24 2.66
C TRP A 60 -1.06 -10.59 3.98
N PHE A 61 -1.14 -11.37 5.05
CA PHE A 61 -0.76 -10.99 6.40
C PHE A 61 0.68 -11.35 6.76
N ALA A 62 1.57 -11.71 5.81
CA ALA A 62 3.01 -11.82 6.10
C ALA A 62 3.71 -10.46 6.16
N ARG A 63 3.03 -9.37 5.76
CA ARG A 63 3.58 -8.00 5.79
C ARG A 63 3.52 -7.42 7.20
N PHE A 64 4.68 -6.99 7.73
CA PHE A 64 4.86 -6.61 9.14
C PHE A 64 4.03 -5.41 9.62
N VAL A 65 3.68 -4.45 8.75
CA VAL A 65 2.99 -3.21 9.16
C VAL A 65 1.60 -3.07 8.55
N HIS A 66 1.51 -3.01 7.22
CA HIS A 66 0.23 -2.95 6.51
C HIS A 66 -0.02 -4.26 5.74
N PRO A 67 -1.12 -4.98 6.02
CA PRO A 67 -2.34 -4.53 6.69
C PRO A 67 -2.56 -5.06 8.13
N GLN A 68 -1.59 -5.70 8.79
CA GLN A 68 -1.81 -6.40 10.06
C GLN A 68 -2.40 -5.53 11.17
N ILE A 69 -1.71 -4.44 11.56
CA ILE A 69 -2.12 -3.59 12.68
C ILE A 69 -3.49 -2.95 12.42
N PRO A 70 -3.72 -2.28 11.27
CA PRO A 70 -5.02 -1.67 11.00
C PRO A 70 -6.16 -2.69 10.90
N MET A 71 -5.87 -3.90 10.41
CA MET A 71 -6.87 -4.97 10.32
C MET A 71 -7.33 -5.45 11.71
N VAL A 72 -6.45 -5.47 12.72
CA VAL A 72 -6.85 -5.80 14.10
C VAL A 72 -7.88 -4.80 14.62
N LEU A 73 -7.65 -3.49 14.42
CA LEU A 73 -8.61 -2.45 14.78
C LEU A 73 -9.94 -2.65 14.04
N PHE A 74 -9.88 -2.92 12.72
CA PHE A 74 -11.08 -3.15 11.90
C PHE A 74 -11.90 -4.35 12.37
N LEU A 75 -11.25 -5.49 12.62
CA LEU A 75 -11.93 -6.69 13.12
C LEU A 75 -12.42 -6.49 14.55
N GLY A 76 -11.70 -5.74 15.38
CA GLY A 76 -12.17 -5.34 16.69
C GLY A 76 -13.45 -4.53 16.62
N PHE A 77 -13.47 -3.51 15.77
CA PHE A 77 -14.64 -2.68 15.52
C PHE A 77 -15.83 -3.53 15.04
N LEU A 78 -15.65 -4.37 14.02
CA LEU A 78 -16.72 -5.21 13.49
C LEU A 78 -17.26 -6.17 14.55
N GLY A 79 -16.37 -6.82 15.30
CA GLY A 79 -16.75 -7.75 16.36
C GLY A 79 -17.52 -7.08 17.49
N VAL A 80 -17.00 -5.96 18.01
CA VAL A 80 -17.64 -5.21 19.10
C VAL A 80 -18.97 -4.62 18.63
N LEU A 81 -19.02 -4.01 17.44
CA LEU A 81 -20.26 -3.44 16.92
C LEU A 81 -21.32 -4.52 16.67
N PHE A 82 -20.94 -5.68 16.12
CA PHE A 82 -21.88 -6.79 15.93
C PHE A 82 -22.43 -7.29 17.27
N VAL A 83 -21.59 -7.43 18.30
CA VAL A 83 -22.03 -7.77 19.65
C VAL A 83 -22.93 -6.69 20.25
N ALA A 84 -22.61 -5.40 20.05
CA ALA A 84 -23.44 -4.28 20.44
C ALA A 84 -24.83 -4.35 19.77
N PHE A 85 -24.86 -4.80 18.52
CA PHE A 85 -26.08 -5.01 17.75
C PHE A 85 -26.98 -6.10 18.35
N GLU A 86 -26.39 -7.17 18.87
CA GLU A 86 -27.11 -8.29 19.51
C GLU A 86 -27.55 -7.94 20.93
N GLN A 87 -26.66 -7.38 21.75
CA GLN A 87 -26.87 -7.17 23.19
C GLN A 87 -27.43 -5.79 23.54
N ARG A 88 -27.34 -4.82 22.63
CA ARG A 88 -27.83 -3.43 22.77
C ARG A 88 -27.22 -2.67 23.96
N LYS A 89 -26.01 -3.01 24.39
CA LYS A 89 -25.33 -2.34 25.52
C LYS A 89 -24.61 -1.08 25.04
N ARG A 90 -24.89 0.06 25.68
CA ARG A 90 -24.33 1.38 25.31
C ARG A 90 -22.79 1.42 25.32
N TRP A 91 -22.16 0.78 26.29
CA TRP A 91 -20.68 0.76 26.37
C TRP A 91 -20.05 0.06 25.17
N GLN A 92 -20.72 -0.92 24.55
CA GLN A 92 -20.21 -1.60 23.37
C GLN A 92 -20.25 -0.68 22.14
N PHE A 93 -21.29 0.15 22.01
CA PHE A 93 -21.34 1.21 21.00
C PHE A 93 -20.26 2.29 21.25
N LEU A 94 -20.00 2.65 22.50
CA LEU A 94 -18.90 3.54 22.86
C LEU A 94 -17.54 2.94 22.42
N THR A 95 -17.27 1.68 22.79
CA THR A 95 -16.03 0.98 22.40
C THR A 95 -15.90 0.86 20.88
N ALA A 96 -16.98 0.56 20.15
CA ALA A 96 -16.96 0.57 18.69
C ALA A 96 -16.62 1.97 18.13
N GLY A 97 -17.17 3.04 18.72
CA GLY A 97 -16.84 4.41 18.35
C GLY A 97 -15.36 4.76 18.60
N LEU A 98 -14.79 4.37 19.74
CA LEU A 98 -13.37 4.56 20.04
C LEU A 98 -12.48 3.82 19.03
N LEU A 99 -12.80 2.56 18.71
CA LEU A 99 -12.08 1.79 17.71
C LEU A 99 -12.17 2.41 16.32
N PHE A 100 -13.34 2.96 15.94
CA PHE A 100 -13.49 3.73 14.71
C PHE A 100 -12.61 4.99 14.72
N GLY A 101 -12.58 5.74 15.82
CA GLY A 101 -11.74 6.92 15.96
C GLY A 101 -10.24 6.63 15.84
N LEU A 102 -9.77 5.52 16.42
CA LEU A 102 -8.38 5.06 16.27
C LEU A 102 -8.02 4.72 14.82
N MET A 103 -8.99 4.40 13.95
CA MET A 103 -8.70 4.11 12.55
C MET A 103 -8.25 5.33 11.75
N PHE A 104 -8.63 6.55 12.16
CA PHE A 104 -8.15 7.79 11.53
C PHE A 104 -6.63 7.87 11.52
N TYR A 105 -5.99 7.39 12.59
CA TYR A 105 -4.54 7.44 12.78
C TYR A 105 -3.79 6.21 12.23
N SER A 106 -4.49 5.20 11.69
CA SER A 106 -3.85 3.95 11.25
C SER A 106 -3.94 3.73 9.75
N TYR A 107 -5.11 3.95 9.12
CA TYR A 107 -5.24 3.72 7.68
C TYR A 107 -6.45 4.42 7.06
N PHE A 108 -6.20 5.28 6.07
CA PHE A 108 -7.20 6.08 5.37
C PHE A 108 -8.41 5.27 4.87
N TYR A 109 -8.13 4.15 4.21
CA TYR A 109 -9.17 3.34 3.58
C TYR A 109 -10.11 2.68 4.60
N LEU A 110 -9.63 2.38 5.82
CA LEU A 110 -10.45 1.73 6.84
C LEU A 110 -11.44 2.69 7.47
N TRP A 111 -10.99 3.87 7.91
CA TRP A 111 -11.92 4.82 8.56
C TRP A 111 -12.96 5.34 7.57
N THR A 112 -12.58 5.60 6.31
CA THR A 112 -13.52 6.04 5.26
C THR A 112 -14.57 4.96 4.98
N PHE A 113 -14.16 3.71 4.88
CA PHE A 113 -15.07 2.57 4.72
C PHE A 113 -16.00 2.39 5.92
N VAL A 114 -15.48 2.49 7.15
CA VAL A 114 -16.27 2.39 8.38
C VAL A 114 -17.27 3.54 8.50
N ALA A 115 -16.89 4.76 8.13
CA ALA A 115 -17.80 5.90 8.11
C ALA A 115 -18.98 5.66 7.16
N ALA A 116 -18.71 5.19 5.93
CA ALA A 116 -19.75 4.81 4.97
C ALA A 116 -20.64 3.68 5.52
N PHE A 117 -20.04 2.68 6.16
CA PHE A 117 -20.77 1.56 6.77
C PHE A 117 -21.70 2.00 7.90
N LEU A 118 -21.22 2.83 8.84
CA LEU A 118 -22.05 3.34 9.93
C LEU A 118 -23.19 4.21 9.39
N GLY A 119 -22.94 5.03 8.36
CA GLY A 119 -23.96 5.83 7.69
C GLY A 119 -25.05 4.98 7.05
N ILE A 120 -24.67 3.97 6.26
CA ILE A 120 -25.63 3.05 5.63
C ILE A 120 -26.40 2.26 6.69
N LEU A 121 -25.71 1.71 7.68
CA LEU A 121 -26.33 0.92 8.74
C LEU A 121 -27.33 1.77 9.55
N PHE A 122 -27.00 3.04 9.81
CA PHE A 122 -27.92 4.00 10.42
C PHE A 122 -29.19 4.17 9.58
N VAL A 123 -29.05 4.46 8.28
CA VAL A 123 -30.20 4.67 7.38
C VAL A 123 -31.07 3.41 7.29
N VAL A 124 -30.47 2.24 7.09
CA VAL A 124 -31.20 0.96 7.00
C VAL A 124 -31.99 0.70 8.27
N LEU A 125 -31.37 0.89 9.45
CA LEU A 125 -32.06 0.70 10.73
C LEU A 125 -33.17 1.73 10.97
N TYR A 126 -32.94 2.98 10.56
CA TYR A 126 -33.92 4.04 10.68
C TYR A 126 -35.16 3.74 9.84
N VAL A 127 -34.97 3.32 8.57
CA VAL A 127 -36.06 2.89 7.67
C VAL A 127 -36.78 1.65 8.20
N GLN A 128 -36.05 0.71 8.82
CA GLN A 128 -36.64 -0.44 9.53
C GLN A 128 -37.35 -0.06 10.84
N LYS A 129 -37.48 1.25 11.15
CA LYS A 129 -38.12 1.78 12.36
C LYS A 129 -37.45 1.33 13.67
N LYS A 130 -36.16 0.93 13.63
CA LYS A 130 -35.37 0.52 14.80
C LYS A 130 -34.65 1.72 15.43
N LYS A 131 -35.42 2.76 15.83
CA LYS A 131 -34.91 4.08 16.24
C LYS A 131 -33.83 4.03 17.33
N THR A 132 -34.02 3.26 18.40
CA THR A 132 -33.03 3.18 19.48
C THR A 132 -31.69 2.63 18.99
N LEU A 133 -31.74 1.61 18.14
CA LEU A 133 -30.54 0.99 17.58
C LEU A 133 -29.86 1.91 16.55
N SER A 134 -30.63 2.58 15.69
CA SER A 134 -30.07 3.55 14.73
C SER A 134 -29.36 4.69 15.47
N MET A 135 -29.96 5.26 16.52
CA MET A 135 -29.31 6.31 17.31
C MET A 135 -28.04 5.81 18.04
N SER A 136 -27.99 4.52 18.40
CA SER A 136 -26.81 3.93 19.03
C SER A 136 -25.66 3.76 18.03
N VAL A 137 -25.97 3.41 16.78
CA VAL A 137 -25.00 3.39 15.67
C VAL A 137 -24.52 4.79 15.34
N LEU A 138 -25.42 5.78 15.28
CA LEU A 138 -25.05 7.18 15.09
C LEU A 138 -24.12 7.68 16.20
N PHE A 139 -24.40 7.31 17.44
CA PHE A 139 -23.54 7.63 18.59
C PHE A 139 -22.13 7.07 18.42
N SER A 140 -21.95 5.81 17.99
CA SER A 140 -20.62 5.27 17.67
C SER A 140 -19.90 6.09 16.59
N GLY A 141 -20.62 6.52 15.55
CA GLY A 141 -20.06 7.39 14.50
C GLY A 141 -19.57 8.73 15.05
N ILE A 142 -20.39 9.41 15.86
CA ILE A 142 -20.05 10.69 16.49
C ILE A 142 -18.82 10.55 17.39
N VAL A 143 -18.78 9.53 18.25
CA VAL A 143 -17.62 9.27 19.12
C VAL A 143 -16.35 9.08 18.29
N GLY A 144 -16.41 8.28 17.22
CA GLY A 144 -15.24 8.05 16.38
C GLY A 144 -14.76 9.30 15.65
N VAL A 145 -15.68 10.13 15.14
CA VAL A 145 -15.31 11.42 14.53
C VAL A 145 -14.66 12.34 15.55
N ILE A 146 -15.20 12.45 16.77
CA ILE A 146 -14.61 13.29 17.84
C ILE A 146 -13.17 12.86 18.15
N VAL A 147 -12.93 11.55 18.29
CA VAL A 147 -11.57 11.02 18.50
C VAL A 147 -10.66 11.27 17.29
N GLY A 148 -11.21 11.28 16.07
CA GLY A 148 -10.50 11.56 14.83
C GLY A 148 -10.25 13.04 14.53
N ILE A 149 -10.79 13.99 15.31
CA ILE A 149 -10.65 15.44 15.04
C ILE A 149 -9.18 15.88 14.91
N PRO A 150 -8.24 15.52 15.82
CA PRO A 150 -6.85 15.92 15.67
C PRO A 150 -6.24 15.49 14.33
N TYR A 151 -6.48 14.25 13.89
CA TYR A 151 -6.05 13.79 12.57
C TYR A 151 -6.64 14.64 11.44
N LEU A 152 -7.93 14.94 11.48
CA LEU A 152 -8.59 15.74 10.43
C LEU A 152 -8.02 17.16 10.34
N ILE A 153 -7.67 17.77 11.48
CA ILE A 153 -7.00 19.07 11.54
C ILE A 153 -5.62 18.98 10.87
N HIS A 154 -4.80 17.98 11.24
CA HIS A 154 -3.49 17.79 10.63
C HIS A 154 -3.57 17.50 9.13
N PHE A 155 -4.51 16.65 8.72
CA PHE A 155 -4.73 16.31 7.32
C PHE A 155 -5.05 17.55 6.47
N TYR A 156 -5.84 18.49 7.02
CA TYR A 156 -6.16 19.75 6.35
C TYR A 156 -4.94 20.68 6.20
N PHE A 157 -4.04 20.72 7.18
CA PHE A 157 -2.86 21.60 7.13
C PHE A 157 -1.70 21.05 6.27
N VAL A 158 -1.60 19.72 6.13
CA VAL A 158 -0.50 19.07 5.39
C VAL A 158 -0.86 18.83 3.91
N SER A 159 -2.12 19.00 3.51
CA SER A 159 -2.56 18.75 2.14
C SER A 159 -2.10 19.86 1.16
N GLY A 160 -1.00 19.61 0.45
CA GLY A 160 -0.58 20.36 -0.74
C GLY A 160 -1.11 19.74 -2.04
N ALA A 161 -1.22 20.53 -3.11
CA ALA A 161 -1.69 20.06 -4.42
C ALA A 161 -0.79 18.95 -4.99
N ASP A 162 0.53 19.13 -4.92
CA ASP A 162 1.53 18.16 -5.37
C ASP A 162 1.39 16.84 -4.60
N LEU A 163 1.36 16.90 -3.27
CA LEU A 163 1.20 15.70 -2.42
C LEU A 163 -0.09 14.93 -2.73
N ALA A 164 -1.19 15.64 -2.98
CA ALA A 164 -2.45 15.02 -3.36
C ALA A 164 -2.33 14.28 -4.70
N LEU A 165 -1.75 14.89 -5.73
CA LEU A 165 -1.53 14.26 -7.03
C LEU A 165 -0.61 13.02 -6.89
N ARG A 166 0.48 13.16 -6.14
CA ARG A 166 1.44 12.08 -5.89
C ARG A 166 0.87 10.90 -5.11
N SER A 167 -0.19 11.14 -4.34
CA SER A 167 -0.90 10.09 -3.58
C SER A 167 -1.76 9.17 -4.47
N GLY A 168 -1.78 9.39 -5.79
CA GLY A 168 -2.54 8.57 -6.74
C GLY A 168 -4.02 8.93 -6.79
N VAL A 169 -4.31 10.23 -6.83
CA VAL A 169 -5.67 10.75 -7.03
C VAL A 169 -6.16 10.43 -8.44
N GLU A 170 -7.29 9.74 -8.53
CA GLU A 170 -8.03 9.45 -9.75
C GLU A 170 -9.15 10.50 -9.89
N VAL A 171 -9.11 11.31 -10.95
CA VAL A 171 -10.08 12.42 -11.17
C VAL A 171 -11.15 12.03 -12.19
N GLY A 172 -12.41 12.29 -11.85
CA GLY A 172 -13.56 12.10 -12.72
C GLY A 172 -14.76 11.51 -11.99
N ARG A 173 -15.95 11.62 -12.61
CA ARG A 173 -17.18 10.98 -12.11
C ARG A 173 -17.48 9.76 -12.98
N PHE A 174 -17.16 8.57 -12.48
CA PHE A 174 -17.43 7.31 -13.15
C PHE A 174 -17.87 6.25 -12.14
N VAL A 175 -18.67 5.28 -12.62
CA VAL A 175 -19.04 4.10 -11.83
C VAL A 175 -17.93 3.07 -11.94
N GLU A 176 -17.44 2.60 -10.80
CA GLU A 176 -16.44 1.55 -10.76
C GLU A 176 -17.08 0.20 -11.18
N PRO A 177 -16.65 -0.46 -12.27
CA PRO A 177 -17.35 -1.62 -12.82
C PRO A 177 -17.56 -2.78 -11.83
N ILE A 178 -16.56 -3.07 -10.98
CA ILE A 178 -16.69 -4.16 -9.99
C ILE A 178 -17.80 -3.89 -8.96
N SER A 179 -18.16 -2.62 -8.74
CA SER A 179 -19.24 -2.26 -7.82
C SER A 179 -20.62 -2.72 -8.28
N VAL A 180 -20.82 -2.95 -9.59
CA VAL A 180 -22.06 -3.53 -10.13
C VAL A 180 -22.20 -5.00 -9.70
N VAL A 181 -21.10 -5.78 -9.76
CA VAL A 181 -21.09 -7.16 -9.26
C VAL A 181 -21.43 -7.19 -7.77
N TYR A 182 -20.88 -6.25 -7.01
CA TYR A 182 -21.17 -6.11 -5.59
C TYR A 182 -22.62 -5.72 -5.30
N ALA A 183 -23.21 -4.85 -6.12
CA ALA A 183 -24.63 -4.53 -6.01
C ALA A 183 -25.51 -5.78 -6.24
N VAL A 184 -25.18 -6.60 -7.25
CA VAL A 184 -25.86 -7.88 -7.49
C VAL A 184 -25.73 -8.81 -6.27
N LEU A 185 -24.54 -8.94 -5.68
CA LEU A 185 -24.34 -9.76 -4.48
C LEU A 185 -25.17 -9.26 -3.28
N VAL A 186 -25.28 -7.95 -3.10
CA VAL A 186 -26.15 -7.35 -2.08
C VAL A 186 -27.61 -7.70 -2.36
N VAL A 187 -28.09 -7.53 -3.60
CA VAL A 187 -29.47 -7.88 -3.97
C VAL A 187 -29.75 -9.36 -3.76
N LEU A 188 -28.84 -10.25 -4.16
CA LEU A 188 -28.98 -11.69 -3.93
C LEU A 188 -29.04 -12.00 -2.43
N LEU A 189 -28.15 -11.43 -1.62
CA LEU A 189 -28.19 -11.60 -0.16
C LEU A 189 -29.54 -11.14 0.40
N ILE A 190 -30.05 -10.00 -0.05
CA ILE A 190 -31.34 -9.44 0.35
C ILE A 190 -32.48 -10.39 -0.02
N VAL A 191 -32.51 -10.89 -1.25
CA VAL A 191 -33.54 -11.82 -1.75
C VAL A 191 -33.50 -13.14 -0.99
N PHE A 192 -32.32 -13.76 -0.83
CA PHE A 192 -32.18 -15.06 -0.17
C PHE A 192 -32.42 -15.03 1.35
N THR A 193 -32.20 -13.88 2.00
CA THR A 193 -32.36 -13.76 3.46
C THR A 193 -33.58 -12.95 3.89
N HIS A 194 -34.27 -12.34 2.93
CA HIS A 194 -35.35 -11.38 3.13
C HIS A 194 -35.02 -10.21 4.09
N ILE A 195 -33.72 -9.92 4.34
CA ILE A 195 -33.22 -8.94 5.33
C ILE A 195 -33.94 -9.00 6.68
N ARG A 196 -34.34 -10.19 7.14
CA ARG A 196 -35.09 -10.30 8.41
C ARG A 196 -34.20 -10.44 9.63
N ASN A 197 -32.98 -10.94 9.45
CA ASN A 197 -32.06 -11.16 10.57
C ASN A 197 -30.96 -10.07 10.63
N ASN A 198 -30.46 -9.86 11.84
CA ASN A 198 -29.43 -8.86 12.12
C ASN A 198 -28.10 -9.08 11.38
N ALA A 199 -27.66 -10.33 11.20
CA ALA A 199 -26.47 -10.68 10.43
C ALA A 199 -26.60 -10.30 8.94
N ALA A 200 -27.76 -10.54 8.33
CA ALA A 200 -28.03 -10.15 6.95
C ALA A 200 -28.04 -8.62 6.80
N VAL A 201 -28.70 -7.89 7.71
CA VAL A 201 -28.65 -6.41 7.74
C VAL A 201 -27.22 -5.91 7.85
N PHE A 202 -26.44 -6.49 8.77
CA PHE A 202 -25.07 -6.09 9.03
C PHE A 202 -24.17 -6.33 7.81
N LEU A 203 -24.18 -7.55 7.25
CA LEU A 203 -23.37 -7.91 6.07
C LEU A 203 -23.80 -7.14 4.81
N ALA A 204 -25.11 -6.94 4.59
CA ALA A 204 -25.60 -6.15 3.46
C ALA A 204 -25.14 -4.70 3.56
N SER A 205 -25.23 -4.10 4.75
CA SER A 205 -24.77 -2.73 5.00
C SER A 205 -23.25 -2.60 4.82
N LEU A 206 -22.48 -3.61 5.27
CA LEU A 206 -21.03 -3.66 5.14
C LEU A 206 -20.61 -3.75 3.67
N MET A 207 -21.30 -4.56 2.88
CA MET A 207 -21.04 -4.69 1.44
C MET A 207 -21.46 -3.42 0.67
N ALA A 208 -22.61 -2.82 1.02
CA ALA A 208 -23.06 -1.56 0.45
C ALA A 208 -22.07 -0.41 0.76
N ALA A 209 -21.42 -0.42 1.93
CA ALA A 209 -20.35 0.52 2.25
C ALA A 209 -19.17 0.40 1.28
N GLY A 210 -18.82 -0.82 0.88
CA GLY A 210 -17.82 -1.06 -0.15
C GLY A 210 -18.19 -0.46 -1.50
N ILE A 211 -19.46 -0.57 -1.90
CA ILE A 211 -19.96 0.06 -3.13
C ILE A 211 -19.83 1.59 -3.05
N VAL A 212 -20.23 2.19 -1.92
CA VAL A 212 -20.10 3.64 -1.72
C VAL A 212 -18.64 4.08 -1.75
N ALA A 213 -17.76 3.36 -1.05
CA ALA A 213 -16.34 3.66 -1.01
C ALA A 213 -15.70 3.59 -2.41
N LEU A 214 -16.03 2.57 -3.19
CA LEU A 214 -15.53 2.41 -4.58
C LEU A 214 -16.04 3.46 -5.56
N ASN A 215 -17.10 4.18 -5.19
CA ASN A 215 -17.75 5.18 -6.03
C ASN A 215 -17.74 6.56 -5.39
N VAL A 216 -16.83 6.80 -4.43
CA VAL A 216 -16.75 8.08 -3.71
C VAL A 216 -16.50 9.27 -4.67
N GLN A 217 -15.84 9.01 -5.80
CA GLN A 217 -15.63 9.96 -6.88
C GLN A 217 -16.93 10.43 -7.55
N LEU A 218 -18.03 9.68 -7.46
CA LEU A 218 -19.34 10.15 -7.92
C LEU A 218 -19.85 11.32 -7.08
N LEU A 219 -19.37 11.49 -5.85
CA LEU A 219 -19.70 12.61 -4.96
C LEU A 219 -18.69 13.74 -5.11
N PHE A 220 -17.40 13.44 -4.89
CA PHE A 220 -16.35 14.46 -4.83
C PHE A 220 -15.71 14.82 -6.17
N GLY A 221 -15.95 14.03 -7.22
CA GLY A 221 -15.29 14.21 -8.52
C GLY A 221 -13.86 13.64 -8.57
N TYR A 222 -13.37 13.04 -7.48
CA TYR A 222 -12.08 12.36 -7.42
C TYR A 222 -12.10 11.25 -6.37
N THR A 223 -11.12 10.36 -6.43
CA THR A 223 -10.87 9.30 -5.44
C THR A 223 -9.38 9.04 -5.30
N VAL A 224 -8.93 8.39 -4.23
CA VAL A 224 -7.51 8.07 -4.01
C VAL A 224 -7.33 6.57 -4.16
N GLN A 225 -6.55 6.14 -5.15
CA GLN A 225 -6.19 4.74 -5.43
C GLN A 225 -7.32 3.74 -5.15
N ASN A 226 -8.40 3.82 -5.93
CA ASN A 226 -9.70 3.20 -5.65
C ASN A 226 -9.63 1.69 -5.34
N ASN A 227 -8.68 1.00 -5.97
CA ASN A 227 -8.44 -0.43 -5.78
C ASN A 227 -8.06 -0.82 -4.33
N HIS A 228 -7.67 0.12 -3.46
CA HIS A 228 -7.35 -0.19 -2.06
C HIS A 228 -8.58 -0.57 -1.24
N TRP A 229 -9.75 0.06 -1.40
CA TRP A 229 -10.96 -0.43 -0.73
C TRP A 229 -11.30 -1.84 -1.20
N ASN A 230 -11.18 -2.09 -2.51
CA ASN A 230 -11.43 -3.40 -3.10
C ASN A 230 -10.51 -4.47 -2.50
N SER A 231 -9.21 -4.29 -2.72
CA SER A 231 -8.19 -5.29 -2.39
C SER A 231 -7.83 -5.36 -0.92
N ARG A 232 -8.09 -4.33 -0.09
CA ARG A 232 -7.68 -4.32 1.34
C ARG A 232 -8.82 -4.51 2.33
N ILE A 233 -10.08 -4.30 1.92
CA ILE A 233 -11.20 -4.26 2.87
C ILE A 233 -12.37 -5.11 2.37
N ILE A 234 -12.85 -4.85 1.15
CA ILE A 234 -14.04 -5.51 0.61
C ILE A 234 -13.85 -7.03 0.52
N VAL A 235 -12.64 -7.49 0.21
CA VAL A 235 -12.28 -8.92 0.22
C VAL A 235 -12.57 -9.60 1.56
N SER A 236 -12.27 -8.95 2.69
CA SER A 236 -12.61 -9.45 4.02
C SER A 236 -14.12 -9.66 4.18
N VAL A 237 -14.91 -8.75 3.60
CA VAL A 237 -16.38 -8.79 3.60
C VAL A 237 -16.89 -9.88 2.67
N LEU A 238 -16.29 -10.05 1.49
CA LEU A 238 -16.63 -11.10 0.53
C LEU A 238 -16.39 -12.49 1.12
N ILE A 239 -15.31 -12.69 1.87
CA ILE A 239 -15.04 -13.96 2.56
C ILE A 239 -16.15 -14.25 3.58
N LEU A 240 -16.50 -13.28 4.43
CA LEU A 240 -17.61 -13.44 5.39
C LEU A 240 -18.94 -13.72 4.67
N LEU A 241 -19.22 -13.01 3.59
CA LEU A 241 -20.44 -13.15 2.80
C LEU A 241 -20.53 -14.53 2.13
N PHE A 242 -19.43 -15.00 1.55
CA PHE A 242 -19.33 -16.32 0.92
C PHE A 242 -19.63 -17.42 1.93
N PHE A 243 -18.93 -17.43 3.08
CA PHE A 243 -19.16 -18.46 4.10
C PHE A 243 -20.55 -18.35 4.73
N TYR A 244 -21.09 -17.14 4.87
CA TYR A 244 -22.46 -16.94 5.34
C TYR A 244 -23.47 -17.55 4.38
N GLY A 245 -23.36 -17.24 3.07
CA GLY A 245 -24.20 -17.83 2.03
C GLY A 245 -24.06 -19.35 1.98
N PHE A 246 -22.83 -19.86 2.01
CA PHE A 246 -22.54 -21.30 2.02
C PHE A 246 -23.16 -22.00 3.24
N SER A 247 -23.09 -21.40 4.43
CA SER A 247 -23.73 -21.95 5.63
C SER A 247 -25.26 -22.07 5.49
N ARG A 248 -25.90 -21.10 4.82
CA ARG A 248 -27.34 -21.11 4.54
C ARG A 248 -27.69 -22.18 3.52
N LEU A 249 -26.86 -22.36 2.49
CA LEU A 249 -27.03 -23.41 1.49
C LEU A 249 -26.93 -24.80 2.10
N LEU A 250 -25.92 -25.04 2.95
CA LEU A 250 -25.78 -26.30 3.68
C LEU A 250 -26.99 -26.59 4.57
N HIS A 251 -27.49 -25.57 5.28
CA HIS A 251 -28.69 -25.70 6.09
C HIS A 251 -29.94 -25.99 5.23
N PHE A 252 -30.08 -25.34 4.08
CA PHE A 252 -31.18 -25.57 3.14
C PHE A 252 -31.21 -27.03 2.63
N PHE A 253 -30.06 -27.56 2.22
CA PHE A 253 -29.93 -28.96 1.80
C PHE A 253 -29.77 -29.96 2.94
N ARG A 254 -29.80 -29.51 4.20
CA ARG A 254 -29.54 -30.34 5.39
C ARG A 254 -28.23 -31.15 5.31
N ALA A 255 -27.25 -30.64 4.58
CA ALA A 255 -25.98 -31.29 4.38
C ALA A 255 -25.13 -31.14 5.65
N THR A 256 -25.00 -32.21 6.42
CA THR A 256 -24.13 -32.27 7.63
C THR A 256 -22.82 -33.01 7.37
N SER A 257 -22.72 -33.76 6.27
CA SER A 257 -21.55 -34.54 5.86
C SER A 257 -20.30 -33.71 5.57
N TYR A 258 -20.43 -32.39 5.34
CA TYR A 258 -19.28 -31.49 5.17
C TYR A 258 -18.30 -31.52 6.34
N ARG A 259 -18.76 -31.91 7.54
CA ARG A 259 -17.91 -32.03 8.73
C ARG A 259 -16.82 -33.09 8.58
N VAL A 260 -17.06 -34.12 7.77
CA VAL A 260 -16.07 -35.16 7.45
C VAL A 260 -14.88 -34.57 6.68
N LEU A 261 -15.12 -33.52 5.89
CA LEU A 261 -14.09 -32.82 5.13
C LEU A 261 -13.32 -31.79 5.96
N PHE A 262 -13.69 -31.55 7.22
CA PHE A 262 -13.10 -30.48 8.02
C PHE A 262 -11.58 -30.60 8.15
N TRP A 263 -11.09 -31.71 8.70
CA TRP A 263 -9.65 -31.92 8.90
C TRP A 263 -8.88 -31.99 7.58
N PRO A 264 -9.34 -32.72 6.54
CA PRO A 264 -8.71 -32.68 5.22
C PRO A 264 -8.56 -31.25 4.67
N VAL A 265 -9.61 -30.43 4.76
CA VAL A 265 -9.55 -29.03 4.30
C VAL A 265 -8.60 -28.20 5.15
N VAL A 266 -8.63 -28.33 6.48
CA VAL A 266 -7.72 -27.60 7.37
C VAL A 266 -6.27 -27.96 7.05
N ILE A 267 -5.95 -29.26 6.93
CA ILE A 267 -4.60 -29.74 6.60
C ILE A 267 -4.18 -29.20 5.23
N LEU A 268 -5.04 -29.28 4.22
CA LEU A 268 -4.77 -28.75 2.88
C LEU A 268 -4.43 -27.25 2.94
N LEU A 269 -5.24 -26.45 3.62
CA LEU A 269 -5.02 -25.00 3.76
C LEU A 269 -3.68 -24.69 4.45
N PHE A 270 -3.32 -25.43 5.50
CA PHE A 270 -2.04 -25.26 6.18
C PHE A 270 -0.84 -25.68 5.32
N THR A 271 -0.88 -26.88 4.73
CA THR A 271 0.20 -27.37 3.85
C THR A 271 0.44 -26.42 2.70
N MET A 272 -0.64 -25.89 2.12
CA MET A 272 -0.57 -24.93 1.03
C MET A 272 -0.05 -23.57 1.49
N ALA A 273 -0.45 -23.07 2.66
CA ALA A 273 0.10 -21.85 3.24
C ALA A 273 1.62 -21.97 3.51
N ILE A 274 2.06 -23.12 4.03
CA ILE A 274 3.48 -23.42 4.25
C ILE A 274 4.21 -23.44 2.90
N HIS A 275 3.66 -24.15 1.90
CA HIS A 275 4.25 -24.20 0.57
C HIS A 275 4.43 -22.80 -0.03
N LEU A 276 3.39 -21.96 0.00
CA LEU A 276 3.44 -20.59 -0.51
C LEU A 276 4.50 -19.75 0.22
N GLN A 277 4.59 -19.85 1.55
CA GLN A 277 5.60 -19.11 2.33
C GLN A 277 7.03 -19.59 2.06
N VAL A 278 7.24 -20.90 1.90
CA VAL A 278 8.56 -21.45 1.56
C VAL A 278 8.99 -20.98 0.17
N GLN A 279 8.10 -21.05 -0.82
CA GLN A 279 8.39 -20.54 -2.17
C GLN A 279 8.71 -19.04 -2.15
N GLU A 280 7.96 -18.27 -1.34
CA GLU A 280 8.22 -16.85 -1.16
C GLU A 280 9.62 -16.58 -0.60
N VAL A 281 9.95 -17.17 0.55
CA VAL A 281 11.26 -16.98 1.20
C VAL A 281 12.40 -17.34 0.26
N ILE A 282 12.29 -18.44 -0.47
CA ILE A 282 13.30 -18.84 -1.47
C ILE A 282 13.41 -17.79 -2.58
N SER A 283 12.29 -17.28 -3.08
CA SER A 283 12.29 -16.32 -4.19
C SER A 283 12.81 -14.93 -3.86
N VAL A 284 12.71 -14.52 -2.59
CA VAL A 284 13.15 -13.19 -2.13
C VAL A 284 14.45 -13.24 -1.34
N HIS A 285 15.02 -14.44 -1.11
CA HIS A 285 16.20 -14.63 -0.28
C HIS A 285 17.31 -13.65 -0.67
N ASP A 286 17.71 -13.65 -1.93
CA ASP A 286 18.78 -12.78 -2.43
C ASP A 286 18.41 -11.29 -2.38
N ALA A 287 17.12 -10.95 -2.40
CA ALA A 287 16.62 -9.58 -2.39
C ALA A 287 16.56 -8.95 -0.99
N VAL A 288 16.57 -9.76 0.08
CA VAL A 288 16.43 -9.30 1.48
C VAL A 288 17.67 -9.54 2.31
N HIS A 289 18.70 -10.19 1.75
CA HIS A 289 19.97 -10.38 2.40
C HIS A 289 20.94 -9.25 2.06
N PHE A 290 21.43 -8.59 3.12
CA PHE A 290 22.52 -7.65 2.99
C PHE A 290 23.85 -8.40 2.85
N SER A 291 24.67 -7.99 1.87
CA SER A 291 26.06 -8.46 1.79
C SER A 291 26.84 -8.07 3.05
N PRO A 292 27.96 -8.75 3.39
CA PRO A 292 28.80 -8.31 4.50
C PRO A 292 29.25 -6.85 4.38
N ALA A 293 29.51 -6.36 3.16
CA ALA A 293 29.88 -4.97 2.91
C ALA A 293 28.71 -4.00 3.15
N GLU A 294 27.50 -4.38 2.74
CA GLU A 294 26.28 -3.61 3.02
C GLU A 294 25.96 -3.55 4.52
N GLN A 295 26.12 -4.66 5.24
CA GLN A 295 25.93 -4.70 6.70
C GLN A 295 26.93 -3.79 7.42
N GLN A 296 28.21 -3.85 7.04
CA GLN A 296 29.23 -2.96 7.61
C GLN A 296 28.91 -1.48 7.38
N LEU A 297 28.44 -1.12 6.19
CA LEU A 297 28.04 0.26 5.88
C LEU A 297 26.84 0.69 6.73
N LEU A 298 25.80 -0.14 6.83
CA LEU A 298 24.61 0.14 7.63
C LEU A 298 24.94 0.27 9.12
N ASP A 299 25.77 -0.63 9.66
CA ASP A 299 26.23 -0.59 11.04
C ASP A 299 27.04 0.68 11.31
N TRP A 300 27.92 1.08 10.38
CA TRP A 300 28.68 2.32 10.49
C TRP A 300 27.75 3.54 10.48
N MET A 301 26.82 3.64 9.53
CA MET A 301 25.88 4.76 9.44
C MET A 301 24.96 4.82 10.67
N SER A 302 24.48 3.68 11.16
CA SER A 302 23.59 3.61 12.34
C SER A 302 24.27 4.12 13.62
N ASN A 303 25.58 3.93 13.74
CA ASN A 303 26.37 4.41 14.88
C ASN A 303 26.92 5.83 14.73
N THR A 304 26.93 6.38 13.50
CA THR A 304 27.57 7.66 13.19
C THR A 304 26.56 8.76 12.90
N PHE A 305 25.51 8.46 12.12
CA PHE A 305 24.55 9.47 11.69
C PHE A 305 23.65 9.94 12.82
N THR A 306 23.37 11.24 12.80
CA THR A 306 22.37 11.92 13.59
C THR A 306 21.11 12.19 12.76
N PRO A 307 19.95 12.47 13.40
CA PRO A 307 18.72 12.81 12.69
C PRO A 307 18.79 14.03 11.77
N ASP A 308 19.83 14.86 11.90
CA ASP A 308 20.02 16.04 11.06
C ASP A 308 20.90 15.75 9.84
N ASP A 309 21.64 14.63 9.80
CA ASP A 309 22.58 14.34 8.73
C ASP A 309 21.87 14.00 7.42
N VAL A 310 22.42 14.48 6.30
CA VAL A 310 21.87 14.28 4.96
C VAL A 310 22.89 13.63 4.03
N LEU A 311 22.55 12.44 3.54
CA LEU A 311 23.37 11.67 2.62
C LEU A 311 22.93 11.87 1.16
N LEU A 312 23.87 12.19 0.27
CA LEU A 312 23.70 12.20 -1.17
C LEU A 312 24.12 10.87 -1.78
N SER A 313 23.24 10.29 -2.61
CA SER A 313 23.54 9.13 -3.44
C SER A 313 22.70 9.15 -4.74
N SER A 314 23.31 8.75 -5.85
CA SER A 314 22.61 8.46 -7.11
C SER A 314 21.93 7.08 -7.08
N ASP A 315 22.30 6.21 -6.15
CA ASP A 315 21.72 4.88 -6.02
C ASP A 315 20.44 4.95 -5.18
N LEU A 316 19.32 4.77 -5.89
CA LEU A 316 17.97 4.83 -5.32
C LEU A 316 17.71 3.75 -4.28
N ARG A 317 18.44 2.63 -4.30
CA ARG A 317 18.32 1.61 -3.26
C ARG A 317 18.73 2.21 -1.92
N TRP A 318 19.86 2.91 -1.89
CA TRP A 318 20.35 3.56 -0.68
C TRP A 318 19.42 4.67 -0.23
N ASN A 319 18.86 5.45 -1.15
CA ASN A 319 17.89 6.48 -0.81
C ASN A 319 16.63 5.94 -0.10
N VAL A 320 16.27 4.66 -0.29
CA VAL A 320 15.20 3.98 0.49
C VAL A 320 15.74 3.38 1.79
N LEU A 321 16.93 2.78 1.77
CA LEU A 321 17.47 2.05 2.92
C LEU A 321 17.93 2.97 4.04
N ILE A 322 18.52 4.13 3.73
CA ILE A 322 19.08 5.04 4.74
C ILE A 322 17.99 5.47 5.74
N PRO A 323 16.85 6.05 5.32
CA PRO A 323 15.83 6.47 6.29
C PRO A 323 15.12 5.30 6.99
N ALA A 324 15.26 4.07 6.46
CA ALA A 324 14.63 2.88 7.01
C ALA A 324 15.49 2.19 8.09
N TYR A 325 16.82 2.29 7.98
CA TYR A 325 17.76 1.55 8.82
C TYR A 325 18.72 2.42 9.64
N THR A 326 18.75 3.73 9.41
CA THR A 326 19.64 4.67 10.12
C THR A 326 18.87 5.91 10.57
N ALA A 327 19.52 6.81 11.31
CA ALA A 327 18.94 8.08 11.69
C ALA A 327 19.00 9.13 10.57
N GLY A 328 19.81 8.90 9.52
CA GLY A 328 20.09 9.92 8.51
C GLY A 328 18.95 10.14 7.52
N ASN A 329 18.93 11.34 6.96
CA ASN A 329 18.08 11.73 5.85
C ASN A 329 18.81 11.57 4.52
N VAL A 330 18.06 11.73 3.42
CA VAL A 330 18.58 11.60 2.06
C VAL A 330 18.40 12.90 1.29
N TYR A 331 19.42 13.25 0.52
CA TYR A 331 19.42 14.45 -0.31
C TYR A 331 18.38 14.37 -1.43
N PHE A 332 18.14 13.16 -1.95
CA PHE A 332 17.20 12.90 -3.04
C PHE A 332 16.15 11.88 -2.59
N PRO A 333 15.08 12.33 -1.89
CA PRO A 333 14.11 11.43 -1.28
C PRO A 333 13.18 10.78 -2.30
N TYR A 334 12.55 9.68 -1.93
CA TYR A 334 11.51 9.09 -2.77
C TYR A 334 10.33 10.05 -2.90
N GLY A 335 9.95 10.42 -4.13
CA GLY A 335 8.96 11.47 -4.39
C GLY A 335 7.59 11.23 -3.74
N ALA A 336 7.21 9.97 -3.51
CA ALA A 336 5.95 9.60 -2.84
C ALA A 336 6.01 9.67 -1.30
N MET A 337 7.18 9.92 -0.72
CA MET A 337 7.43 9.98 0.73
C MET A 337 8.03 11.32 1.18
N THR A 338 7.91 12.36 0.37
CA THR A 338 8.44 13.70 0.68
C THR A 338 7.36 14.78 0.50
N LEU A 339 7.52 15.88 1.24
CA LEU A 339 6.72 17.10 1.08
C LEU A 339 7.33 18.08 0.06
N SER A 340 8.52 17.78 -0.48
CA SER A 340 9.22 18.60 -1.48
C SER A 340 8.40 18.71 -2.77
N SER A 341 8.39 19.87 -3.43
CA SER A 341 7.69 20.09 -4.71
C SER A 341 8.32 19.28 -5.86
N ASP A 342 7.61 19.13 -7.00
CA ASP A 342 8.18 18.42 -8.16
C ASP A 342 9.41 19.16 -8.71
N GLU A 343 9.39 20.50 -8.62
CA GLU A 343 10.51 21.36 -9.03
C GLU A 343 11.76 21.13 -8.16
N GLU A 344 11.60 21.06 -6.84
CA GLU A 344 12.70 20.75 -5.92
C GLU A 344 13.26 19.34 -6.17
N MET A 345 12.40 18.36 -6.46
CA MET A 345 12.82 17.00 -6.79
C MET A 345 13.64 16.96 -8.09
N GLN A 346 13.22 17.68 -9.12
CA GLN A 346 13.95 17.80 -10.38
C GLN A 346 15.29 18.52 -10.19
N GLU A 347 15.32 19.58 -9.38
CA GLU A 347 16.55 20.31 -9.07
C GLU A 347 17.56 19.44 -8.31
N ARG A 348 17.12 18.74 -7.25
CA ARG A 348 17.98 17.80 -6.50
C ARG A 348 18.52 16.69 -7.39
N PHE A 349 17.73 16.19 -8.35
CA PHE A 349 18.20 15.25 -9.37
C PHE A 349 19.31 15.87 -10.23
N VAL A 350 19.10 17.05 -10.81
CA VAL A 350 20.10 17.74 -11.65
C VAL A 350 21.40 17.96 -10.87
N LEU A 351 21.30 18.48 -9.65
CA LEU A 351 22.45 18.74 -8.78
C LEU A 351 23.22 17.44 -8.45
N THR A 352 22.52 16.37 -8.08
CA THR A 352 23.13 15.07 -7.75
C THR A 352 23.91 14.51 -8.95
N TYR A 353 23.30 14.50 -10.12
CA TYR A 353 23.88 13.88 -11.31
C TYR A 353 25.02 14.71 -11.92
N LYS A 354 24.91 16.04 -11.90
CA LYS A 354 26.00 16.92 -12.31
C LYS A 354 27.18 16.86 -11.35
N PHE A 355 26.91 16.81 -10.04
CA PHE A 355 27.95 16.67 -9.02
C PHE A 355 28.77 15.38 -9.23
N LEU A 356 28.10 14.28 -9.59
CA LEU A 356 28.74 13.00 -9.90
C LEU A 356 29.31 12.91 -11.33
N GLY A 357 29.34 14.02 -12.08
CA GLY A 357 29.96 14.10 -13.39
C GLY A 357 29.28 13.25 -14.47
N LYS A 358 27.99 12.94 -14.33
CA LYS A 358 27.26 12.13 -15.31
C LYS A 358 27.08 12.91 -16.61
N SER A 359 27.38 12.28 -17.74
CA SER A 359 27.16 12.87 -19.07
C SER A 359 25.66 12.99 -19.39
N VAL A 360 25.32 13.87 -20.33
CA VAL A 360 23.95 14.01 -20.85
C VAL A 360 23.45 12.68 -21.42
N ASP A 361 24.30 11.96 -22.15
CA ASP A 361 23.99 10.64 -22.71
C ASP A 361 23.67 9.61 -21.62
N GLU A 362 24.41 9.60 -20.51
CA GLU A 362 24.14 8.70 -19.38
C GLU A 362 22.80 9.03 -18.71
N VAL A 363 22.53 10.32 -18.47
CA VAL A 363 21.26 10.79 -17.88
C VAL A 363 20.09 10.47 -18.80
N GLN A 364 20.22 10.76 -20.10
CA GLN A 364 19.22 10.45 -21.10
C GLN A 364 18.98 8.94 -21.15
N LYS A 365 20.02 8.12 -21.14
CA LYS A 365 19.89 6.66 -21.11
C LYS A 365 19.14 6.20 -19.85
N GLN A 366 19.43 6.74 -18.68
CA GLN A 366 18.73 6.36 -17.44
C GLN A 366 17.26 6.78 -17.45
N LEU A 367 16.92 7.96 -17.99
CA LEU A 367 15.54 8.46 -18.02
C LEU A 367 14.69 7.83 -19.13
N THR A 368 15.30 7.53 -20.28
CA THR A 368 14.60 7.09 -21.51
C THR A 368 14.72 5.61 -21.81
N ALA A 369 15.70 4.89 -21.25
CA ALA A 369 15.80 3.46 -21.51
C ALA A 369 14.51 2.81 -21.02
N ASN A 370 13.72 2.37 -21.99
CA ASN A 370 12.52 1.61 -21.75
C ASN A 370 12.93 0.46 -20.83
N SER A 371 12.17 0.28 -19.75
CA SER A 371 12.04 -1.02 -19.13
C SER A 371 11.41 -1.93 -20.18
N ALA A 372 12.19 -2.30 -21.20
CA ALA A 372 11.89 -3.50 -21.95
C ALA A 372 11.69 -4.54 -20.86
N TYR A 373 10.53 -5.17 -20.88
CA TYR A 373 10.17 -6.25 -19.99
C TYR A 373 11.04 -7.46 -20.40
N THR A 374 12.37 -7.30 -20.40
CA THR A 374 13.36 -8.31 -20.72
C THR A 374 13.42 -9.21 -19.51
N ARG A 375 12.60 -10.24 -19.60
CA ARG A 375 12.58 -11.44 -18.78
C ARG A 375 13.88 -12.25 -19.01
N SER A 376 15.06 -11.62 -18.97
CA SER A 376 16.35 -12.28 -19.12
C SER A 376 17.53 -11.32 -18.86
N ALA A 377 17.87 -11.15 -17.59
CA ALA A 377 19.21 -10.92 -17.07
C ALA A 377 19.09 -10.95 -15.55
N ARG A 378 20.08 -11.53 -14.85
CA ARG A 378 20.17 -11.66 -13.38
C ARG A 378 19.63 -10.41 -12.69
N SER A 379 18.71 -10.56 -11.76
CA SER A 379 17.91 -9.44 -11.27
C SER A 379 17.41 -9.77 -9.88
N ASP A 380 18.32 -9.67 -8.94
CA ASP A 380 18.11 -10.28 -7.65
C ASP A 380 17.45 -9.26 -6.70
N LEU A 381 16.99 -8.12 -7.26
CA LEU A 381 16.07 -7.15 -6.67
C LEU A 381 14.98 -6.74 -7.68
N PRO A 382 13.74 -6.46 -7.24
CA PRO A 382 12.72 -5.79 -8.07
C PRO A 382 13.15 -4.43 -8.61
N LEU A 383 14.19 -3.83 -8.01
CA LEU A 383 14.72 -2.51 -8.34
C LEU A 383 15.62 -2.53 -9.58
N ASP A 384 16.48 -3.54 -9.79
CA ASP A 384 17.39 -3.56 -10.97
C ASP A 384 16.65 -3.75 -12.29
N LYS A 385 15.58 -4.56 -12.28
CA LYS A 385 14.74 -4.77 -13.48
C LYS A 385 13.93 -3.54 -13.89
N ASN A 386 13.81 -2.55 -13.01
CA ASN A 386 12.95 -1.38 -13.18
C ASN A 386 13.61 -0.08 -12.71
N TYR A 387 14.94 -0.02 -12.59
CA TYR A 387 15.64 1.13 -11.99
C TYR A 387 15.22 2.44 -12.66
N ASN A 388 15.10 2.47 -13.98
CA ASN A 388 14.67 3.65 -14.74
C ASN A 388 13.20 4.05 -14.43
N SER A 389 12.32 3.06 -14.25
CA SER A 389 10.93 3.31 -13.85
C SER A 389 10.87 3.83 -12.40
N PHE A 390 11.73 3.31 -11.54
CA PHE A 390 11.86 3.72 -10.15
C PHE A 390 12.48 5.12 -10.04
N LEU A 391 13.48 5.46 -10.85
CA LEU A 391 14.08 6.79 -10.94
C LEU A 391 13.04 7.82 -11.36
N ARG A 392 12.24 7.51 -12.38
CA ARG A 392 11.11 8.36 -12.77
C ARG A 392 10.11 8.52 -11.61
N SER A 393 9.97 7.53 -10.73
CA SER A 393 9.15 7.63 -9.52
C SER A 393 9.76 8.44 -8.38
N TYR A 394 11.03 8.80 -8.45
CA TYR A 394 11.59 9.80 -7.56
C TYR A 394 11.31 11.22 -8.08
N ILE A 395 11.34 11.40 -9.40
CA ILE A 395 11.35 12.72 -10.05
C ILE A 395 9.95 13.19 -10.47
N PHE A 396 9.12 12.28 -10.98
CA PHE A 396 7.86 12.57 -11.69
C PHE A 396 6.69 11.71 -11.17
N VAL A 397 6.45 11.72 -9.86
CA VAL A 397 5.40 10.86 -9.25
C VAL A 397 4.00 11.19 -9.80
N ASP A 398 3.76 12.45 -10.15
CA ASP A 398 2.56 12.97 -10.81
C ASP A 398 2.24 12.28 -12.16
N THR A 399 3.26 11.73 -12.85
CA THR A 399 3.11 11.04 -14.15
C THR A 399 2.91 9.54 -14.07
N ILE A 400 3.19 8.91 -12.92
CA ILE A 400 3.23 7.44 -12.80
C ILE A 400 1.86 6.87 -12.50
N TYR A 401 1.09 7.58 -11.70
CA TYR A 401 -0.31 7.23 -11.50
C TYR A 401 -1.11 7.86 -12.63
N PRO A 402 -1.66 7.07 -13.57
CA PRO A 402 -2.61 7.61 -14.51
C PRO A 402 -3.69 8.33 -13.71
N VAL A 403 -3.90 9.61 -13.98
CA VAL A 403 -5.20 10.21 -13.70
C VAL A 403 -6.19 9.37 -14.48
N LYS A 404 -6.86 8.42 -13.81
CA LYS A 404 -7.92 7.64 -14.44
C LYS A 404 -9.07 8.59 -14.74
N VAL A 405 -9.11 9.08 -15.97
CA VAL A 405 -10.28 9.77 -16.50
C VAL A 405 -11.26 8.70 -16.98
N GLY A 406 -12.11 8.21 -16.07
CA GLY A 406 -13.17 7.26 -16.39
C GLY A 406 -12.75 5.78 -16.42
N VAL A 407 -13.54 4.97 -17.13
CA VAL A 407 -13.57 3.49 -17.01
C VAL A 407 -12.42 2.77 -17.73
N PHE A 408 -11.70 3.43 -18.66
CA PHE A 408 -10.87 2.70 -19.64
C PHE A 408 -9.46 3.21 -19.93
N ARG A 409 -8.86 4.11 -19.13
CA ARG A 409 -7.46 4.50 -19.38
C ARG A 409 -6.62 4.52 -18.10
N LYS A 410 -5.86 3.43 -17.91
CA LYS A 410 -4.52 3.53 -17.33
C LYS A 410 -3.60 4.01 -18.44
N MET A 411 -3.55 5.31 -18.67
CA MET A 411 -2.47 5.87 -19.45
C MET A 411 -1.25 5.96 -18.53
N HIS A 412 -0.36 4.97 -18.55
CA HIS A 412 1.04 5.27 -18.30
C HIS A 412 1.51 6.11 -19.48
N VAL A 413 1.14 7.40 -19.51
CA VAL A 413 1.78 8.30 -20.47
C VAL A 413 3.17 8.49 -19.92
N TYR A 414 4.11 7.75 -20.47
CA TYR A 414 5.46 8.26 -20.58
C TYR A 414 5.33 9.66 -21.19
N ASN A 415 5.38 10.70 -20.35
CA ASN A 415 5.33 12.06 -20.82
C ASN A 415 6.73 12.41 -21.29
N SER A 416 7.06 12.00 -22.53
CA SER A 416 8.34 12.28 -23.16
C SER A 416 8.70 13.76 -23.02
N THR A 417 7.71 14.65 -23.14
CA THR A 417 7.87 16.10 -22.96
C THR A 417 8.50 16.49 -21.62
N LEU A 418 8.15 15.83 -20.50
CA LEU A 418 8.71 16.15 -19.19
C LEU A 418 10.13 15.62 -19.04
N VAL A 419 10.39 14.43 -19.58
CA VAL A 419 11.74 13.86 -19.64
C VAL A 419 12.65 14.73 -20.50
N ASP A 420 12.18 15.12 -21.69
CA ASP A 420 12.89 16.00 -22.61
C ASP A 420 13.15 17.37 -21.97
N ALA A 421 12.16 17.94 -21.27
CA ALA A 421 12.33 19.19 -20.53
C ALA A 421 13.40 19.09 -19.42
N LEU A 422 13.43 17.99 -18.67
CA LEU A 422 14.45 17.76 -17.65
C LEU A 422 15.83 17.56 -18.25
N ILE A 423 15.94 16.86 -19.39
CA ILE A 423 17.21 16.70 -20.12
C ILE A 423 17.70 18.05 -20.64
N MET A 424 16.83 18.87 -21.24
CA MET A 424 17.18 20.23 -21.69
C MET A 424 17.65 21.10 -20.52
N ARG A 425 16.98 21.01 -19.36
CA ARG A 425 17.44 21.68 -18.14
C ARG A 425 18.81 21.17 -17.69
N TYR A 426 18.99 19.85 -17.67
CA TYR A 426 20.26 19.23 -17.33
C TYR A 426 21.40 19.66 -18.27
N GLU A 427 21.13 19.85 -19.56
CA GLU A 427 22.14 20.33 -20.51
C GLU A 427 22.47 21.81 -20.28
N ALA A 428 21.45 22.65 -20.06
CA ALA A 428 21.60 24.10 -19.97
C ALA A 428 22.16 24.61 -18.63
N GLU A 429 21.92 23.92 -17.53
CA GLU A 429 22.25 24.41 -16.19
C GLU A 429 23.75 24.25 -15.88
N GLU A 430 24.50 25.33 -15.70
CA GLU A 430 25.91 25.21 -15.27
C GLU A 430 26.01 24.70 -13.84
N PHE A 431 26.87 23.72 -13.58
CA PHE A 431 27.08 23.20 -12.23
C PHE A 431 28.04 24.09 -11.45
N SER A 432 27.60 24.54 -10.28
CA SER A 432 28.48 25.06 -9.23
C SER A 432 28.31 24.22 -7.99
N VAL A 433 29.41 23.87 -7.33
CA VAL A 433 29.38 23.16 -6.05
C VAL A 433 28.56 23.94 -5.00
N ALA A 434 28.58 25.27 -5.04
CA ALA A 434 27.78 26.10 -4.15
C ALA A 434 26.28 25.79 -4.24
N ASN A 435 25.79 25.40 -5.43
CA ASN A 435 24.38 25.06 -5.62
C ASN A 435 23.99 23.76 -4.90
N LEU A 436 24.95 22.85 -4.66
CA LEU A 436 24.71 21.63 -3.90
C LEU A 436 24.20 21.97 -2.48
N PHE A 437 24.76 23.04 -1.90
CA PHE A 437 24.45 23.53 -0.55
C PHE A 437 23.21 24.42 -0.47
N LYS A 438 22.47 24.61 -1.58
CA LYS A 438 21.09 25.11 -1.51
C LYS A 438 20.23 24.23 -0.59
N TYR A 439 20.56 22.94 -0.56
CA TYR A 439 20.02 21.95 0.34
C TYR A 439 21.15 21.39 1.22
N LYS A 440 20.82 21.00 2.45
CA LYS A 440 21.81 20.40 3.34
C LYS A 440 22.35 19.10 2.73
N VAL A 441 23.68 18.94 2.75
CA VAL A 441 24.40 17.71 2.40
C VAL A 441 25.60 17.60 3.34
N ASP A 442 25.69 16.49 4.04
CA ASP A 442 26.76 16.22 5.00
C ASP A 442 27.65 15.08 4.49
N TYR A 443 27.06 14.13 3.76
CA TYR A 443 27.76 12.95 3.27
C TYR A 443 27.47 12.67 1.80
N VAL A 444 28.41 12.00 1.12
CA VAL A 444 28.28 11.47 -0.24
C VAL A 444 28.64 9.99 -0.23
N LEU A 445 27.70 9.15 -0.66
CA LEU A 445 27.93 7.72 -0.83
C LEU A 445 28.22 7.40 -2.29
N LEU A 446 29.43 6.89 -2.55
CA LEU A 446 29.86 6.41 -3.85
C LEU A 446 29.76 4.89 -3.91
N VAL A 447 29.06 4.38 -4.92
CA VAL A 447 28.79 2.94 -5.09
C VAL A 447 29.36 2.46 -6.42
N GLY A 448 29.93 1.25 -6.44
CA GLY A 448 30.39 0.60 -7.66
C GLY A 448 31.42 1.43 -8.43
N ASP A 449 31.14 1.77 -9.70
CA ASP A 449 32.04 2.54 -10.54
C ASP A 449 32.25 3.99 -10.06
N GLU A 450 31.31 4.55 -9.29
CA GLU A 450 31.42 5.92 -8.76
C GLU A 450 32.56 6.06 -7.75
N ARG A 451 33.01 4.96 -7.15
CA ARG A 451 34.20 4.95 -6.28
C ARG A 451 35.44 5.48 -6.99
N LYS A 452 35.54 5.31 -8.31
CA LYS A 452 36.66 5.83 -9.12
C LYS A 452 36.69 7.36 -9.17
N LEU A 453 35.56 8.01 -8.88
CA LEU A 453 35.43 9.48 -8.88
C LEU A 453 35.98 10.12 -7.60
N GLN A 454 36.18 9.33 -6.54
CA GLN A 454 36.53 9.81 -5.20
C GLN A 454 37.68 10.82 -5.20
N SER A 455 38.83 10.46 -5.80
CA SER A 455 40.01 11.33 -5.82
C SER A 455 39.78 12.62 -6.61
N GLY A 456 38.99 12.56 -7.68
CA GLY A 456 38.61 13.73 -8.48
C GLY A 456 37.72 14.68 -7.68
N LEU A 457 36.64 14.16 -7.10
CA LEU A 457 35.68 14.93 -6.31
C LEU A 457 36.35 15.64 -5.12
N VAL A 458 37.20 14.93 -4.37
CA VAL A 458 37.93 15.52 -3.23
C VAL A 458 38.82 16.68 -3.67
N ASN A 459 39.53 16.53 -4.79
CA ASN A 459 40.42 17.57 -5.30
C ASN A 459 39.64 18.78 -5.83
N ASP A 460 38.58 18.55 -6.59
CA ASP A 460 37.77 19.61 -7.21
C ASP A 460 37.04 20.46 -6.15
N LEU A 461 36.55 19.82 -5.09
CA LEU A 461 35.91 20.50 -3.97
C LEU A 461 36.92 21.28 -3.13
N ARG A 462 38.10 20.72 -2.88
CA ARG A 462 39.18 21.41 -2.16
C ARG A 462 39.62 22.67 -2.91
N GLN A 463 39.69 22.63 -4.25
CA GLN A 463 39.99 23.82 -5.05
C GLN A 463 38.91 24.90 -4.94
N GLN A 464 37.67 24.50 -4.69
CA GLN A 464 36.52 25.40 -4.49
C GLN A 464 36.34 25.84 -3.04
N GLY A 465 37.26 25.50 -2.14
CA GLY A 465 37.26 25.92 -0.74
C GLY A 465 36.49 25.00 0.23
N TYR A 466 36.01 23.85 -0.24
CA TYR A 466 35.29 22.87 0.59
C TYR A 466 36.22 21.73 1.00
N ASN A 467 36.13 21.27 2.25
CA ASN A 467 36.92 20.12 2.69
C ASN A 467 36.09 18.85 2.61
N MET A 468 36.62 17.83 1.95
CA MET A 468 35.98 16.52 1.85
C MET A 468 36.93 15.44 2.34
N THR A 469 36.45 14.60 3.25
CA THR A 469 37.25 13.55 3.90
C THR A 469 36.58 12.20 3.74
N MET A 470 37.34 11.19 3.38
CA MET A 470 36.85 9.82 3.43
C MET A 470 36.69 9.39 4.89
N VAL A 471 35.49 8.97 5.25
CA VAL A 471 35.13 8.55 6.61
C VAL A 471 34.78 7.06 6.71
N PHE A 472 34.51 6.43 5.57
CA PHE A 472 34.29 4.99 5.47
C PHE A 472 34.70 4.47 4.08
N GLU A 473 35.31 3.30 4.04
CA GLU A 473 35.57 2.56 2.82
C GLU A 473 35.51 1.05 3.08
N ASN A 474 34.92 0.33 2.13
CA ASN A 474 35.07 -1.11 2.00
C ASN A 474 35.10 -1.53 0.52
N ASP A 475 34.99 -2.83 0.27
CA ASP A 475 35.10 -3.40 -1.08
C ASP A 475 34.02 -2.90 -2.06
N GLU A 476 32.89 -2.39 -1.57
CA GLU A 476 31.72 -1.99 -2.38
C GLU A 476 31.38 -0.49 -2.29
N PHE A 477 31.78 0.18 -1.19
CA PHE A 477 31.32 1.52 -0.85
C PHE A 477 32.46 2.45 -0.43
N VAL A 478 32.34 3.73 -0.80
CA VAL A 478 33.12 4.82 -0.21
C VAL A 478 32.17 5.90 0.30
N MET A 479 32.35 6.32 1.56
CA MET A 479 31.65 7.45 2.15
C MET A 479 32.59 8.63 2.30
N LEU A 480 32.15 9.78 1.80
CA LEU A 480 32.83 11.05 1.94
C LEU A 480 32.00 11.98 2.82
N GLU A 481 32.63 12.62 3.79
CA GLU A 481 32.04 13.68 4.62
C GLU A 481 32.42 15.04 4.05
N ILE A 482 31.44 15.94 3.97
CA ILE A 482 31.61 17.32 3.55
C ILE A 482 31.66 18.22 4.77
N ASN A 483 32.81 18.85 4.98
CA ASN A 483 33.01 19.86 6.01
C ASN A 483 32.98 21.25 5.34
N VAL A 484 31.90 21.99 5.56
CA VAL A 484 31.67 23.35 5.02
C VAL A 484 32.28 24.42 5.92
#